data_AF-A0A7L4TRJ2-F1
#
_entry.id   AF-A0A7L4TRJ2-F1
#
_cell.length_a   1.000
_cell.length_b   1.000
_cell.length_c   1.000
_cell.angle_alpha   90.00
_cell.angle_beta   90.00
_cell.angle_gamma   90.00
#
_symmetry.space_group_name_H-M   'P 1'
#
loop_
_entity.id
_entity.type
_entity.pdbx_description
1 polymer ?
#
loop_
_entity_poly.entity_id
_entity_poly.type
_entity_poly.pdbx_seq_one_letter_code
_entity_poly.pdbx_strand_id
1 'polypeptide(L)'
;YNLARQFKALDIMSHGRAGWNAITSSGEDVAANYGRRIPSSEERYGRAHEVVQLIQALWGSWGKDAWVHNQESGQFAKKDQVAPINFKGKFVGSRGTLYIPPSEQGQPIIFHAGGSPNAYELAGRFASVVIGAAVAIEDARAQRN
;
A
#
# COMPACT_ATOMS: atom_id res chain seq x y z
N TYR A 1 2.71 -2.44 9.16
CA TYR A 1 3.68 -3.55 9.04
C TYR A 1 3.04 -4.83 8.53
N ASN A 2 2.12 -5.45 9.27
CA ASN A 2 1.52 -6.75 8.89
C ASN A 2 0.86 -6.76 7.50
N LEU A 3 0.14 -5.69 7.13
CA LEU A 3 -0.46 -5.57 5.81
C LEU A 3 0.60 -5.54 4.68
N ALA A 4 1.68 -4.77 4.85
CA ALA A 4 2.81 -4.75 3.91
C ALA A 4 3.40 -6.15 3.73
N ARG A 5 3.58 -6.88 4.84
CA ARG A 5 4.08 -8.26 4.85
C ARG A 5 3.17 -9.21 4.09
N GLN A 6 1.86 -9.16 4.36
CA GLN A 6 0.89 -10.05 3.71
C GLN A 6 0.85 -9.84 2.20
N PHE A 7 0.75 -8.58 1.75
CA PHE A 7 0.78 -8.27 0.32
C PHE A 7 2.10 -8.66 -0.32
N LYS A 8 3.24 -8.39 0.34
CA LYS A 8 4.54 -8.74 -0.25
C LYS A 8 4.76 -10.25 -0.33
N ALA A 9 4.27 -11.01 0.65
CA ALA A 9 4.30 -12.47 0.61
C ALA A 9 3.45 -13.00 -0.56
N LEU A 10 2.20 -12.52 -0.68
CA LEU A 10 1.32 -12.86 -1.81
C LEU A 10 1.97 -12.50 -3.16
N ASP A 11 2.66 -11.37 -3.20
CA ASP A 11 3.30 -10.88 -4.40
C ASP A 11 4.46 -11.76 -4.88
N ILE A 12 5.32 -12.21 -3.97
CA ILE A 12 6.35 -13.20 -4.29
C ILE A 12 5.70 -14.53 -4.72
N MET A 13 4.75 -15.04 -3.94
CA MET A 13 4.10 -16.33 -4.22
C MET A 13 3.35 -16.36 -5.57
N SER A 14 2.85 -15.20 -5.99
CA SER A 14 2.09 -15.06 -7.22
C SER A 14 2.94 -14.72 -8.44
N HIS A 15 4.27 -14.58 -8.30
CA HIS A 15 5.17 -14.07 -9.34
C HIS A 15 4.77 -12.67 -9.84
N GLY A 16 4.62 -11.74 -8.91
CA GLY A 16 4.35 -10.35 -9.27
C GLY A 16 2.93 -10.09 -9.77
N ARG A 17 1.93 -10.85 -9.30
CA ARG A 17 0.53 -10.74 -9.75
C ARG A 17 -0.43 -10.28 -8.65
N ALA A 18 0.10 -9.75 -7.54
CA ALA A 18 -0.72 -9.21 -6.47
C ALA A 18 -1.10 -7.74 -6.74
N GLY A 19 -2.30 -7.36 -6.31
CA GLY A 19 -2.74 -5.98 -6.27
C GLY A 19 -3.42 -5.67 -4.93
N TRP A 20 -3.38 -4.41 -4.53
CA TRP A 20 -4.03 -3.92 -3.31
C TRP A 20 -5.06 -2.84 -3.65
N ASN A 21 -6.34 -3.13 -3.44
CA ASN A 21 -7.38 -2.09 -3.40
C ASN A 21 -7.37 -1.38 -2.04
N ALA A 22 -6.72 -0.22 -1.98
CA ALA A 22 -6.47 0.55 -0.76
C ALA A 22 -7.67 1.43 -0.38
N ILE A 23 -8.74 0.82 0.14
CA ILE A 23 -9.98 1.52 0.52
C ILE A 23 -10.04 1.86 2.02
N THR A 24 -10.91 2.82 2.36
CA THR A 24 -11.29 3.12 3.75
C THR A 24 -12.69 2.59 4.03
N SER A 25 -12.89 1.92 5.18
CA SER A 25 -14.22 1.48 5.60
C SER A 25 -15.11 2.66 5.99
N SER A 26 -16.40 2.58 5.65
CA SER A 26 -17.45 3.54 6.02
C SER A 26 -18.59 2.93 6.85
N GLY A 27 -18.60 1.61 7.06
CA GLY A 27 -19.64 0.90 7.80
C GLY A 27 -19.40 0.89 9.32
N GLU A 28 -20.35 1.42 10.09
CA GLU A 28 -20.31 1.38 11.56
C GLU A 28 -20.32 -0.05 12.13
N ASP A 29 -21.02 -0.97 11.47
CA ASP A 29 -21.04 -2.40 11.77
C ASP A 29 -19.65 -3.04 11.63
N VAL A 30 -18.93 -2.70 10.55
CA VAL A 30 -17.55 -3.14 10.34
C VAL A 30 -16.65 -2.58 11.44
N ALA A 31 -16.76 -1.29 11.75
CA ALA A 31 -15.95 -0.66 12.80
C ALA A 31 -16.19 -1.27 14.18
N ALA A 32 -17.44 -1.65 14.49
CA ALA A 32 -17.83 -2.28 15.75
C ALA A 32 -17.12 -3.63 15.97
N ASN A 33 -16.88 -4.42 14.91
CA ASN A 33 -16.09 -5.66 15.00
C ASN A 33 -14.63 -5.43 15.41
N TYR A 34 -14.14 -4.20 15.31
CA TYR A 34 -12.81 -3.79 15.78
C TYR A 34 -12.88 -2.96 17.08
N GLY A 35 -14.03 -2.87 17.73
CA GLY A 35 -14.24 -2.06 18.93
C GLY A 35 -14.07 -0.56 18.69
N ARG A 36 -14.39 -0.08 17.48
CA ARG A 36 -14.24 1.31 17.06
C ARG A 36 -15.54 1.87 16.49
N ARG A 37 -15.62 3.20 16.43
CA ARG A 37 -16.56 3.96 15.61
C ARG A 37 -15.88 4.42 14.34
N ILE A 38 -16.66 4.79 13.33
CA ILE A 38 -16.11 5.37 12.10
C ILE A 38 -15.58 6.78 12.42
N PRO A 39 -14.26 7.05 12.23
CA PRO A 39 -13.70 8.39 12.42
C PRO A 39 -14.25 9.38 11.39
N SER A 40 -13.91 10.67 11.51
CA SER A 40 -14.28 11.64 10.47
C SER A 40 -13.67 11.28 9.11
N SER A 41 -14.24 11.78 8.01
CA SER A 41 -13.64 11.53 6.68
C SER A 41 -12.20 12.01 6.62
N GLU A 42 -11.90 13.17 7.22
CA GLU A 42 -10.54 13.73 7.26
C GLU A 42 -9.57 12.79 7.98
N GLU A 43 -9.94 12.31 9.17
CA GLU A 43 -9.08 11.40 9.95
C GLU A 43 -8.87 10.05 9.24
N ARG A 44 -9.93 9.51 8.62
CA ARG A 44 -9.82 8.25 7.86
C ARG A 44 -8.85 8.37 6.70
N TYR A 45 -8.96 9.44 5.90
CA TYR A 45 -8.10 9.63 4.75
C TYR A 45 -6.69 10.10 5.12
N GLY A 46 -6.53 10.90 6.18
CA GLY A 46 -5.22 11.21 6.76
C GLY A 46 -4.48 9.96 7.21
N ARG A 47 -5.17 9.04 7.90
CA ARG A 47 -4.60 7.74 8.27
C ARG A 47 -4.34 6.87 7.04
N ALA A 48 -5.24 6.85 6.06
CA ALA A 48 -5.05 6.07 4.83
C ALA A 48 -3.80 6.52 4.05
N HIS A 49 -3.58 7.83 3.94
CA HIS A 49 -2.38 8.40 3.33
C HIS A 49 -1.11 7.86 3.97
N GLU A 50 -0.98 7.98 5.30
CA GLU A 50 0.21 7.50 6.00
C GLU A 50 0.36 5.98 5.92
N VAL A 51 -0.74 5.24 5.95
CA VAL A 51 -0.71 3.77 5.82
C VAL A 51 -0.17 3.36 4.45
N VAL A 52 -0.67 3.96 3.37
CA VAL A 52 -0.22 3.65 2.01
C VAL A 52 1.26 4.03 1.84
N GLN A 53 1.64 5.23 2.27
CA GLN A 53 3.02 5.70 2.21
C GLN A 53 3.97 4.80 3.01
N LEU A 54 3.61 4.42 4.24
CA LEU A 54 4.40 3.52 5.09
C LEU A 54 4.54 2.14 4.44
N ILE A 55 3.47 1.62 3.83
CA ILE A 55 3.49 0.30 3.17
C ILE A 55 4.40 0.33 1.94
N GLN A 56 4.29 1.34 1.07
CA GLN A 56 5.20 1.49 -0.08
C GLN A 56 6.65 1.67 0.35
N ALA A 57 6.90 2.44 1.42
CA ALA A 57 8.24 2.57 1.99
C ALA A 57 8.77 1.21 2.49
N LEU A 58 7.94 0.41 3.18
CA LEU A 58 8.33 -0.95 3.61
C LEU A 58 8.64 -1.86 2.42
N TRP A 59 7.86 -1.81 1.34
CA TRP A 59 8.16 -2.58 0.12
C TRP A 59 9.43 -2.08 -0.57
N GLY A 60 9.74 -0.80 -0.45
CA GLY A 60 10.98 -0.17 -0.92
C GLY A 60 12.15 -0.23 0.07
N SER A 61 12.04 -0.95 1.20
CA SER A 61 13.15 -1.05 2.16
C SER A 61 14.29 -1.96 1.67
N TRP A 62 14.12 -2.55 0.48
CA TRP A 62 15.11 -3.32 -0.28
C TRP A 62 15.30 -2.66 -1.64
N GLY A 63 16.55 -2.53 -2.08
CA GLY A 63 16.87 -2.23 -3.46
C GLY A 63 16.41 -3.34 -4.40
N LYS A 64 16.12 -3.00 -5.65
CA LYS A 64 15.59 -3.93 -6.66
C LYS A 64 16.40 -5.22 -6.79
N ASP A 65 17.72 -5.11 -6.75
CA ASP A 65 18.67 -6.21 -6.93
C ASP A 65 19.33 -6.63 -5.60
N ALA A 66 18.72 -6.28 -4.47
CA ALA A 66 19.27 -6.53 -3.15
C ALA A 66 19.20 -8.01 -2.76
N TRP A 67 18.26 -8.78 -3.33
CA TRP A 67 18.13 -10.21 -3.07
C TRP A 67 19.02 -11.01 -4.02
N VAL A 68 20.07 -11.64 -3.48
CA VAL A 68 21.09 -12.37 -4.25
C VAL A 68 20.87 -13.88 -4.18
N HIS A 69 20.56 -14.38 -2.98
CA HIS A 69 20.27 -15.80 -2.74
C HIS A 69 21.34 -16.78 -3.27
N ASN A 70 22.62 -16.44 -3.16
CA ASN A 70 23.72 -17.31 -3.60
C ASN A 70 24.09 -18.34 -2.52
N GLN A 71 23.89 -19.62 -2.81
CA GLN A 71 24.16 -20.72 -1.88
C GLN A 71 25.65 -21.06 -1.76
N GLU A 72 26.43 -20.91 -2.83
CA GLU A 72 27.87 -21.21 -2.85
C GLU A 72 28.66 -20.21 -1.99
N SER A 73 28.35 -18.91 -2.12
CA SER A 73 29.01 -17.86 -1.34
C SER A 73 28.36 -17.59 0.02
N GLY A 74 27.16 -18.15 0.27
CA GLY A 74 26.34 -17.84 1.44
C GLY A 74 25.74 -16.42 1.43
N GLN A 75 25.87 -15.67 0.34
CA GLN A 75 25.37 -14.31 0.25
C GLN A 75 23.85 -14.29 -0.01
N PHE A 76 23.08 -14.02 1.04
CA PHE A 76 21.62 -13.86 0.92
C PHE A 76 21.21 -12.53 0.26
N ALA A 77 21.84 -11.41 0.66
CA ALA A 77 21.47 -10.07 0.21
C ALA A 77 22.65 -9.10 0.15
N LYS A 78 22.51 -8.03 -0.65
CA LYS A 78 23.42 -6.87 -0.67
C LYS A 78 23.08 -5.96 0.52
N LYS A 79 23.91 -5.99 1.55
CA LYS A 79 23.64 -5.32 2.85
C LYS A 79 23.43 -3.81 2.72
N ASP A 80 24.17 -3.18 1.81
CA ASP A 80 24.10 -1.76 1.47
C ASP A 80 22.81 -1.36 0.74
N GLN A 81 22.03 -2.33 0.27
CA GLN A 81 20.74 -2.11 -0.40
C GLN A 81 19.53 -2.47 0.47
N VAL A 82 19.72 -2.67 1.78
CA VAL A 82 18.63 -2.96 2.72
C VAL A 82 18.69 -1.96 3.86
N ALA A 83 17.70 -1.07 3.94
CA ALA A 83 17.73 0.07 4.86
C ALA A 83 16.40 0.29 5.58
N PRO A 84 16.40 0.59 6.89
CA PRO A 84 15.19 0.89 7.64
C PRO A 84 14.53 2.17 7.12
N ILE A 85 13.20 2.21 7.13
CA ILE A 85 12.41 3.35 6.64
C ILE A 85 12.26 4.45 7.69
N ASN A 86 12.39 4.10 8.98
CA ASN A 86 12.25 5.02 10.12
C ASN A 86 11.03 5.97 10.04
N PHE A 87 9.91 5.46 9.51
CA PHE A 87 8.71 6.24 9.26
C PHE A 87 8.01 6.59 10.58
N LYS A 88 7.70 7.88 10.76
CA LYS A 88 6.97 8.42 11.91
C LYS A 88 5.91 9.41 11.44
N GLY A 89 4.68 8.94 11.33
CA GLY A 89 3.51 9.77 11.02
C GLY A 89 2.69 10.11 12.27
N LYS A 90 1.64 10.90 12.07
CA LYS A 90 0.62 11.26 13.07
C LYS A 90 -0.22 10.06 13.47
N PHE A 91 -0.55 9.19 12.51
CA PHE A 91 -1.44 8.04 12.70
C PHE A 91 -0.70 6.71 12.78
N VAL A 92 0.39 6.53 12.02
CA VAL A 92 1.15 5.27 11.97
C VAL A 92 2.65 5.49 11.89
N GLY A 93 3.41 4.52 12.38
CA GLY A 93 4.87 4.53 12.35
C GLY A 93 5.46 3.12 12.26
N SER A 94 6.67 3.02 11.73
CA SER A 94 7.43 1.78 11.65
C SER A 94 8.90 2.06 11.39
N ARG A 95 9.79 1.39 12.12
CA ARG A 95 11.24 1.43 11.86
C ARG A 95 11.60 0.76 10.54
N GLY A 96 10.91 -0.34 10.19
CA GLY A 96 11.38 -1.26 9.15
C GLY A 96 12.61 -2.06 9.61
N THR A 97 13.26 -2.80 8.72
CA THR A 97 12.87 -3.10 7.33
C THR A 97 11.68 -4.04 7.24
N LEU A 98 11.12 -4.21 6.03
CA LEU A 98 10.35 -5.42 5.74
C LEU A 98 11.34 -6.55 5.48
N TYR A 99 11.15 -7.72 6.06
CA TYR A 99 12.10 -8.84 5.88
C TYR A 99 11.87 -9.66 4.59
N ILE A 100 10.87 -9.29 3.79
CA ILE A 100 10.53 -9.97 2.55
C ILE A 100 11.25 -9.25 1.39
N PRO A 101 12.02 -9.97 0.55
CA PRO A 101 12.78 -9.37 -0.55
C PRO A 101 11.87 -8.77 -1.65
N PRO A 102 12.44 -8.06 -2.64
CA PRO A 102 11.71 -7.61 -3.82
C PRO A 102 11.03 -8.76 -4.58
N SER A 103 9.95 -8.43 -5.27
CA SER A 103 9.20 -9.33 -6.17
C SER A 103 9.45 -8.88 -7.61
N GLU A 104 9.02 -9.67 -8.58
CA GLU A 104 9.21 -9.39 -10.01
C GLU A 104 8.60 -8.05 -10.45
N GLN A 105 7.44 -7.66 -9.92
CA GLN A 105 6.82 -6.36 -10.21
C GLN A 105 7.31 -5.22 -9.30
N GLY A 106 8.26 -5.48 -8.40
CA GLY A 106 8.79 -4.50 -7.45
C GLY A 106 7.85 -4.20 -6.30
N GLN A 107 6.70 -3.57 -6.56
CA GLN A 107 5.66 -3.32 -5.55
C GLN A 107 4.29 -3.75 -6.09
N PRO A 108 3.42 -4.32 -5.25
CA PRO A 108 2.04 -4.59 -5.63
C PRO A 108 1.33 -3.35 -6.20
N ILE A 109 0.59 -3.54 -7.29
CA ILE A 109 -0.21 -2.46 -7.90
C ILE A 109 -1.24 -1.96 -6.90
N ILE A 110 -1.34 -0.64 -6.74
CA ILE A 110 -2.32 -0.01 -5.86
C ILE A 110 -3.53 0.42 -6.68
N PHE A 111 -4.68 -0.14 -6.33
CA PHE A 111 -6.00 0.29 -6.78
C PHE A 111 -6.62 1.18 -5.71
N HIS A 112 -7.47 2.11 -6.12
CA HIS A 112 -8.35 2.82 -5.20
C HIS A 112 -9.75 2.94 -5.77
N ALA A 113 -10.74 2.93 -4.88
CA ALA A 113 -12.15 3.12 -5.22
C ALA A 113 -12.76 4.12 -4.23
N GLY A 114 -13.45 5.14 -4.74
CA GLY A 114 -14.11 6.16 -3.95
C GLY A 114 -14.44 7.39 -4.79
N GLY A 115 -15.49 8.12 -4.39
CA GLY A 115 -16.00 9.28 -5.12
C GLY A 115 -15.99 10.59 -4.35
N SER A 116 -15.34 10.65 -3.18
CA SER A 116 -15.24 11.88 -2.40
C SER A 116 -13.96 12.66 -2.73
N PRO A 117 -13.89 13.98 -2.46
CA PRO A 117 -12.67 14.77 -2.68
C PRO A 117 -11.41 14.17 -2.02
N ASN A 118 -11.55 13.67 -0.78
CA ASN A 118 -10.45 13.00 -0.07
C ASN A 118 -10.04 11.65 -0.72
N ALA A 119 -11.00 10.94 -1.32
CA ALA A 119 -10.72 9.72 -2.07
C ALA A 119 -9.91 10.02 -3.33
N TYR A 120 -10.30 11.06 -4.06
CA TYR A 120 -9.57 11.50 -5.25
C TYR A 120 -8.17 12.00 -4.92
N GLU A 121 -7.99 12.71 -3.80
CA GLU A 121 -6.65 13.12 -3.36
C GLU A 121 -5.76 11.89 -3.07
N LEU A 122 -6.28 10.90 -2.32
CA LEU A 122 -5.54 9.68 -2.04
C LEU A 122 -5.20 8.91 -3.32
N ALA A 123 -6.17 8.78 -4.23
CA ALA A 123 -5.99 8.12 -5.52
C ALA A 123 -4.91 8.82 -6.36
N GLY A 124 -5.00 10.14 -6.52
CA GLY A 124 -4.05 10.91 -7.33
C GLY A 124 -2.61 10.85 -6.81
N ARG A 125 -2.42 10.56 -5.51
CA ARG A 125 -1.09 10.41 -4.92
C ARG A 125 -0.52 9.00 -5.04
N PHE A 126 -1.35 7.97 -4.92
CA PHE A 126 -0.86 6.60 -4.69
C PHE A 126 -1.40 5.53 -5.63
N ALA A 127 -2.56 5.74 -6.24
CA ALA A 127 -3.19 4.71 -7.04
C ALA A 127 -2.57 4.65 -8.43
N SER A 128 -2.20 3.44 -8.87
CA SER A 128 -1.90 3.16 -10.27
C SER A 128 -3.18 3.03 -11.10
N VAL A 129 -4.27 2.61 -10.46
CA VAL A 129 -5.59 2.42 -11.09
C VAL A 129 -6.69 2.94 -10.19
N VAL A 130 -7.60 3.73 -10.75
CA VAL A 130 -8.82 4.17 -10.06
C VAL A 130 -10.01 3.40 -10.60
N ILE A 131 -10.77 2.78 -9.69
CA ILE A 131 -12.01 2.08 -10.02
C ILE A 131 -13.15 3.09 -9.98
N GLY A 132 -13.58 3.54 -11.16
CA GLY A 132 -14.72 4.43 -11.33
C GLY A 132 -16.05 3.71 -11.17
N ALA A 133 -17.08 4.47 -10.80
CA ALA A 133 -18.47 4.03 -10.77
C ALA A 133 -19.30 5.04 -11.58
N ALA A 134 -19.19 4.96 -12.90
CA ALA A 134 -19.89 5.84 -13.83
C ALA A 134 -21.07 5.08 -14.45
N VAL A 135 -22.23 5.73 -14.55
CA VAL A 135 -23.43 5.16 -15.18
C VAL A 135 -23.72 5.78 -16.54
N ALA A 136 -23.20 6.98 -16.81
CA ALA A 136 -23.21 7.64 -18.12
C ALA A 136 -21.80 8.06 -18.59
N ILE A 137 -21.65 8.39 -19.87
CA ILE A 137 -20.39 8.84 -20.47
C ILE A 137 -19.94 10.18 -19.84
N GLU A 138 -20.90 11.05 -19.55
CA GLU A 138 -20.69 12.35 -18.93
C GLU A 138 -20.09 12.19 -17.52
N ASP A 139 -20.62 11.25 -16.73
CA ASP A 139 -20.10 10.91 -15.40
C ASP A 139 -18.65 10.41 -15.49
N ALA A 140 -18.37 9.54 -16.47
CA ALA A 140 -17.02 9.00 -16.66
C ALA A 140 -16.01 10.09 -17.02
N ARG A 141 -16.42 11.08 -17.83
CA ARG A 141 -15.58 12.25 -18.16
C ARG A 141 -15.32 13.14 -16.95
N ALA A 142 -16.33 13.33 -16.10
CA ALA A 142 -16.20 14.13 -14.88
C ALA A 142 -15.34 13.46 -13.80
N GLN A 143 -15.37 12.12 -13.67
CA GLN A 143 -14.53 11.40 -12.71
C GLN A 143 -13.05 11.32 -13.12
N ARG A 144 -12.75 11.48 -14.42
CA ARG A 144 -11.39 11.37 -14.97
C ARG A 144 -10.58 12.67 -14.88
N ASN A 145 -11.25 13.81 -15.04
CA ASN A 145 -10.63 15.13 -15.16
C ASN A 145 -10.68 15.88 -13.83
#